data_AF-A0A7V9PYK7-F1
#
_entry.id   AF-A0A7V9PYK7-F1
#
_cell.length_a   1.000
_cell.length_b   1.000
_cell.length_c   1.000
_cell.angle_alpha   90.00
_cell.angle_beta   90.00
_cell.angle_gamma   90.00
#
_symmetry.space_group_name_H-M   'P 1'
#
loop_
_entity.id
_entity.type
_entity.pdbx_description
1 polymer ?
#
loop_
_entity_poly.entity_id
_entity_poly.type
_entity_poly.pdbx_seq_one_letter_code
_entity_poly.pdbx_strand_id
1 'polypeptide(L)' 'MELRLDDFLARIAAGEQAPGGGSAAALTVALAAGLVAMVARCSRDSWTDASGVAAQALAIAERAAPLARADAEVWQQAV' A
#
# COMPACT_ATOMS: atom_id res chain seq x y z
N MET A 1 -0.01 1.92 15.88
CA MET A 1 -1.27 1.19 16.15
C MET A 1 -1.80 0.68 14.83
N GLU A 2 -2.28 -0.56 14.73
CA GLU A 2 -3.00 -1.02 13.53
C GLU A 2 -4.38 -0.34 13.49
N LEU A 3 -4.77 0.16 12.31
CA LEU A 3 -6.09 0.75 12.06
C LEU A 3 -6.91 -0.23 11.24
N ARG A 4 -8.21 -0.31 11.51
CA ARG A 4 -9.10 -0.98 10.57
C ARG A 4 -9.24 -0.14 9.30
N LEU A 5 -9.52 -0.80 8.18
CA LEU A 5 -9.63 -0.11 6.89
C LEU A 5 -10.75 0.92 6.87
N ASP A 6 -11.89 0.63 7.50
CA ASP A 6 -13.01 1.55 7.66
C ASP A 6 -12.62 2.79 8.46
N ASP A 7 -11.90 2.63 9.57
CA ASP A 7 -11.38 3.74 10.36
C ASP A 7 -10.38 4.58 9.57
N PHE A 8 -9.49 3.94 8.82
CA PHE A 8 -8.52 4.62 7.96
C PHE A 8 -9.23 5.50 6.91
N LEU A 9 -10.22 4.95 6.21
CA LEU A 9 -10.98 5.68 5.19
C LEU A 9 -11.77 6.84 5.79
N ALA A 10 -12.39 6.64 6.96
CA ALA A 10 -13.10 7.70 7.66
C ALA A 10 -12.17 8.86 8.03
N ARG A 11 -10.96 8.57 8.52
CA ARG A 11 -9.98 9.61 8.90
C ARG A 11 -9.43 10.38 7.70
N ILE A 12 -9.19 9.70 6.57
CA ILE A 12 -8.81 10.36 5.31
C ILE A 12 -9.93 11.30 4.84
N ALA A 13 -11.19 10.88 4.92
CA ALA A 13 -12.33 11.69 4.49
C ALA A 13 -12.64 12.87 5.43
N ALA A 14 -12.35 12.73 6.72
CA ALA A 14 -12.61 13.77 7.72
C ALA A 14 -11.71 15.01 7.56
N GLY A 15 -10.58 14.90 6.85
CA GLY A 15 -9.63 16.01 6.68
C GLY A 15 -8.94 16.43 7.98
N GLU A 16 -8.98 15.58 9.01
CA GLU A 16 -8.33 15.78 10.29
C GLU A 16 -6.81 15.46 10.22
N GLN A 17 -6.08 15.64 11.33
CA GLN A 17 -4.67 15.25 11.40
C GLN A 17 -4.49 13.75 11.10
N ALA A 18 -3.46 13.43 10.29
CA ALA A 18 -2.99 12.11 9.84
C ALA A 18 -3.80 10.86 10.25
N PRO A 19 -4.08 9.92 9.32
CA PRO A 19 -3.44 9.71 8.03
C PRO A 19 -3.82 10.75 6.97
N GLY A 20 -2.86 11.08 6.10
CA GLY A 20 -3.02 12.09 5.05
C GLY A 20 -2.81 11.52 3.64
N GLY A 21 -2.54 12.42 2.67
CA GLY A 21 -2.35 12.04 1.27
C GLY A 21 -1.19 11.05 1.06
N GLY A 22 -0.09 11.18 1.82
CA GLY A 22 1.04 10.27 1.77
C GLY A 22 0.66 8.86 2.21
N SER A 23 -0.05 8.75 3.34
CA SER A 23 -0.60 7.48 3.82
C SER A 23 -1.51 6.81 2.79
N ALA A 24 -2.41 7.57 2.17
CA ALA A 24 -3.32 7.05 1.13
C ALA A 24 -2.57 6.59 -0.13
N ALA A 25 -1.57 7.36 -0.59
CA ALA A 25 -0.75 6.99 -1.74
C ALA A 25 0.04 5.69 -1.48
N ALA A 26 0.65 5.55 -0.31
CA ALA A 26 1.38 4.35 0.08
C ALA A 26 0.49 3.10 0.08
N LEU A 27 -0.71 3.20 0.67
CA LEU A 27 -1.68 2.09 0.67
C LEU A 27 -2.16 1.76 -0.76
N THR A 28 -2.39 2.77 -1.59
CA THR A 28 -2.79 2.58 -3.00
C THR A 28 -1.73 1.81 -3.77
N VAL A 29 -0.45 2.15 -3.60
CA VAL A 29 0.67 1.42 -4.21
C VAL A 29 0.71 -0.02 -3.74
N ALA A 30 0.55 -0.27 -2.43
CA ALA A 30 0.56 -1.62 -1.89
C ALA A 30 -0.59 -2.49 -2.46
N LEU A 31 -1.80 -1.93 -2.58
CA LEU A 31 -2.95 -2.60 -3.18
C LEU A 31 -2.73 -2.91 -4.67
N ALA A 32 -2.26 -1.92 -5.43
CA ALA A 32 -1.96 -2.09 -6.86
C ALA A 32 -0.88 -3.16 -7.08
N ALA A 33 0.18 -3.16 -6.28
CA ALA A 33 1.24 -4.14 -6.35
C ALA A 33 0.75 -5.56 -5.98
N GLY A 34 -0.12 -5.69 -4.97
CA GLY A 34 -0.78 -6.96 -4.64
C GLY A 34 -1.61 -7.51 -5.80
N LEU A 35 -2.35 -6.66 -6.51
CA LEU A 35 -3.12 -7.03 -7.71
C LEU A 35 -2.22 -7.48 -8.86
N VAL A 36 -1.12 -6.76 -9.12
CA VAL A 36 -0.13 -7.15 -10.13
C VAL A 36 0.46 -8.53 -9.80
N ALA A 37 0.84 -8.75 -8.54
CA ALA A 37 1.35 -10.05 -8.10
C ALA A 37 0.32 -11.18 -8.27
N MET A 38 -0.96 -10.91 -7.98
CA MET A 38 -2.04 -11.86 -8.21
C MET A 38 -2.18 -12.23 -9.68
N VAL A 39 -2.30 -11.24 -10.57
CA VAL A 39 -2.47 -11.45 -12.01
C VAL A 39 -1.27 -12.20 -12.60
N ALA A 40 -0.05 -11.82 -12.21
CA ALA A 40 1.16 -12.49 -12.64
C ALA A 40 1.17 -13.98 -12.21
N ARG A 41 0.82 -14.28 -10.96
CA ARG A 41 0.69 -15.68 -10.49
C ARG A 41 -0.36 -16.48 -11.26
N CYS A 42 -1.48 -15.86 -11.64
CA CYS A 42 -2.51 -16.50 -12.44
C CYS A 42 -2.09 -16.72 -13.90
N SER A 43 -1.06 -16.03 -14.38
CA SER A 43 -0.62 -16.04 -15.78
C SER A 43 0.69 -16.81 -16.00
N ARG A 44 1.16 -17.61 -15.02
CA ARG A 44 2.47 -18.29 -15.07
C ARG A 44 2.67 -19.15 -16.31
N ASP A 45 1.60 -19.75 -16.83
CA ASP A 45 1.69 -20.66 -17.98
C ASP A 45 1.69 -19.94 -19.34
N SER A 46 1.28 -18.67 -19.37
CA SER A 46 1.11 -17.88 -20.60
C SER A 46 1.98 -16.63 -20.67
N TRP A 47 2.66 -16.26 -19.57
CA TRP A 47 3.50 -15.08 -19.47
C TRP A 47 4.87 -15.44 -18.90
N THR A 48 5.89 -15.43 -19.76
CA THR A 48 7.26 -15.84 -19.43
C THR A 48 7.84 -15.13 -18.21
N ASP A 49 7.56 -13.83 -18.04
CA ASP A 49 8.11 -13.03 -16.95
C ASP A 49 7.24 -13.02 -15.68
N ALA A 50 6.13 -13.77 -15.67
CA ALA A 50 5.15 -13.76 -14.59
C ALA A 50 5.76 -13.95 -13.19
N SER A 51 6.68 -14.90 -13.03
CA SER A 51 7.32 -15.17 -11.75
C SER A 51 8.18 -14.00 -11.27
N GLY A 52 8.93 -13.36 -12.18
CA GLY A 52 9.75 -12.19 -11.86
C GLY A 52 8.91 -10.97 -11.50
N VAL A 53 7.84 -10.72 -12.27
CA VAL A 53 6.90 -9.62 -11.99
C VAL A 53 6.17 -9.84 -10.67
N ALA A 54 5.74 -11.06 -10.37
CA ALA A 54 5.13 -11.37 -9.09
C ALA A 54 6.06 -11.07 -7.91
N ALA A 55 7.35 -11.44 -8.02
CA ALA A 55 8.34 -11.18 -6.99
C ALA A 55 8.60 -9.68 -6.80
N GLN A 56 8.77 -8.93 -7.88
CA GLN A 56 8.98 -7.49 -7.82
C GLN A 56 7.76 -6.75 -7.24
N ALA A 57 6.56 -7.14 -7.65
CA ALA A 57 5.33 -6.54 -7.15
C ALA A 57 5.14 -6.82 -5.64
N LEU A 58 5.44 -8.03 -5.17
CA LEU A 58 5.44 -8.32 -3.73
C LEU A 58 6.47 -7.47 -2.97
N ALA A 59 7.69 -7.34 -3.49
CA ALA A 59 8.72 -6.49 -2.87
C ALA A 59 8.30 -4.99 -2.81
N ILE A 60 7.58 -4.50 -3.83
CA ILE A 60 7.00 -3.15 -3.81
C ILE A 60 5.93 -3.04 -2.72
N ALA A 61 5.01 -4.01 -2.63
CA ALA A 61 3.95 -4.00 -1.62
C ALA A 61 4.52 -4.02 -0.19
N GLU A 62 5.51 -4.88 0.06
CA GLU A 62 6.22 -4.98 1.35
C GLU A 62 6.90 -3.68 1.76
N ARG A 63 7.44 -2.93 0.80
CA ARG A 63 8.06 -1.62 1.04
C ARG A 63 7.06 -0.49 1.17
N ALA A 64 5.95 -0.54 0.44
CA ALA A 64 4.95 0.53 0.41
C ALA A 64 4.03 0.52 1.64
N ALA A 65 3.58 -0.65 2.09
CA ALA A 65 2.70 -0.78 3.24
C ALA A 65 3.21 -0.05 4.52
N PRO A 66 4.48 -0.19 4.94
CA PRO A 66 4.97 0.52 6.12
C PRO A 66 5.08 2.05 5.93
N LEU A 67 5.18 2.55 4.69
CA LEU A 67 5.21 3.99 4.44
C LEU A 67 3.90 4.66 4.81
N ALA A 68 2.77 3.96 4.74
CA ALA A 68 1.48 4.53 5.11
C ALA A 68 1.45 4.95 6.59
N ARG A 69 2.09 4.13 7.43
CA ARG A 69 2.26 4.39 8.85
C ARG A 69 3.36 5.42 9.13
N ALA A 70 4.50 5.30 8.46
CA ALA A 70 5.61 6.25 8.63
C ALA A 70 5.18 7.69 8.31
N ASP A 71 4.38 7.89 7.25
CA ASP A 71 3.80 9.20 6.91
C ASP A 71 2.94 9.77 8.06
N ALA A 72 2.05 8.93 8.61
CA ALA A 72 1.18 9.34 9.70
C ALA A 72 1.95 9.67 11.00
N GLU A 73 3.00 8.90 11.31
CA GLU A 73 3.85 9.10 12.50
C GLU A 73 4.71 10.36 12.38
N VAL A 74 5.33 10.62 11.23
CA VAL A 74 6.12 11.84 11.00
C VAL A 74 5.23 13.08 11.07
N TRP A 75 4.02 13.02 10.52
CA TRP A 75 3.07 14.14 10.63
C TRP A 75 2.74 14.45 12.09
N GLN A 76 2.46 13.43 12.92
CA GLN A 76 2.18 13.62 14.35
C GLN A 76 3.34 14.24 15.13
N GLN A 77 4.58 14.06 14.69
CA GLN A 77 5.77 14.65 15.33
C GLN A 77 6.05 16.09 14.86
N ALA A 78 5.46 16.52 13.74
CA ALA A 78 5.70 17.82 13.13
C ALA A 78 4.71 18.91 13.60
N VAL A 79 3.64 18.53 14.31
CA VAL A 79 2.63 19.42 14.92
C VAL A 79 2.77 19.43 16.43
#